data_AF-A0A804M308-F1
#
_entry.id   AF-A0A804M308-F1
#
_cell.length_a   1.000
_cell.length_b   1.000
_cell.length_c   1.000
_cell.angle_alpha   90.00
_cell.angle_beta   90.00
_cell.angle_gamma   90.00
#
_symmetry.space_group_name_H-M   'P 1'
#
loop_
_entity.id
_entity.type
_entity.pdbx_description
1 polymer ?
#
loop_
_entity_poly.entity_id
_entity_poly.type
_entity_poly.pdbx_seq_one_letter_code
_entity_poly.pdbx_strand_id
1 'polypeptide(L)'
;MAMRSLARLHRQLSPSLLHRHSTRRGWPPASDAAFLWRGLASSSPSAAGREKSSRRTLGYLLGVAVAMVGASYAAVPLYRRFCQATGYGGTVQRRESVEEKISRHARDGTTTSREIIVQFNADVADGMPWKFIPTQREVRVKPGESALAFYTAENRSSAPITGVSTYNVAPMKV
;
A
#
# COMPACT_ATOMS: atom_id res chain seq x y z
N MET A 1 51.13 52.43 0.25
CA MET A 1 51.52 53.06 1.53
C MET A 1 50.62 54.29 1.71
N ALA A 2 49.93 54.39 2.86
CA ALA A 2 49.06 55.50 3.32
C ALA A 2 47.74 55.74 2.55
N MET A 3 46.58 56.07 3.11
CA MET A 3 46.07 56.34 4.48
C MET A 3 44.52 56.31 4.34
N ARG A 4 43.77 55.38 4.94
CA ARG A 4 43.03 55.53 6.21
C ARG A 4 42.48 56.94 6.55
N SER A 5 41.14 56.98 6.67
CA SER A 5 40.36 57.56 7.77
C SER A 5 39.95 59.05 7.72
N LEU A 6 38.63 59.29 7.69
CA LEU A 6 37.84 60.28 8.47
C LEU A 6 36.38 60.19 7.97
N ALA A 7 35.49 59.37 8.55
CA ALA A 7 34.75 59.56 9.81
C ALA A 7 33.81 60.78 9.84
N ARG A 8 32.52 60.48 10.10
CA ARG A 8 31.52 61.28 10.84
C ARG A 8 30.82 62.45 10.12
N LEU A 9 29.59 62.22 9.64
CA LEU A 9 28.31 62.70 10.24
C LEU A 9 27.15 62.54 9.24
N HIS A 10 26.33 61.50 9.38
CA HIS A 10 24.88 61.73 9.42
C HIS A 10 24.22 60.60 10.17
N ARG A 11 23.76 60.97 11.36
CA ARG A 11 23.06 60.14 12.34
C ARG A 11 21.55 60.27 12.04
N GLN A 12 20.80 59.25 12.48
CA GLN A 12 19.34 59.21 12.61
C GLN A 12 18.52 59.06 11.34
N LEU A 13 17.99 57.84 11.13
CA LEU A 13 16.56 57.59 11.32
C LEU A 13 16.34 56.10 11.64
N SER A 14 15.44 55.89 12.59
CA SER A 14 15.17 54.66 13.33
C SER A 14 14.63 53.49 12.49
N PRO A 15 14.70 52.27 13.05
CA PRO A 15 14.25 51.04 12.42
C PRO A 15 12.79 50.75 12.78
N SER A 16 11.91 50.60 11.79
CA SER A 16 10.61 49.98 12.03
C SER A 16 9.92 49.64 10.71
N LEU A 17 9.31 48.45 10.71
CA LEU A 17 8.27 48.01 9.78
C LEU A 17 8.75 47.53 8.40
N LEU A 18 9.30 46.32 8.38
CA LEU A 18 8.92 45.34 7.35
C LEU A 18 8.66 44.00 8.06
N HIS A 19 7.40 43.86 8.49
CA HIS A 19 6.89 42.66 9.11
C HIS A 19 6.87 41.53 8.07
N ARG A 20 7.84 40.66 8.22
CA ARG A 20 8.04 39.41 7.50
C ARG A 20 6.97 38.41 7.94
N HIS A 21 5.84 38.32 7.25
CA HIS A 21 4.91 37.20 7.42
C HIS A 21 5.41 35.97 6.67
N SER A 22 6.48 35.40 7.24
CA SER A 22 6.90 34.03 7.00
C SER A 22 6.17 33.14 8.00
N THR A 23 5.64 32.04 7.47
CA THR A 23 5.60 30.72 8.09
C THR A 23 4.58 30.39 9.19
N ARG A 24 3.90 29.27 8.88
CA ARG A 24 3.45 28.20 9.78
C ARG A 24 2.10 28.43 10.47
N ARG A 25 1.04 28.13 9.71
CA ARG A 25 -0.07 27.34 10.26
C ARG A 25 0.51 26.04 10.81
N GLY A 26 0.88 26.05 12.09
CA GLY A 26 1.25 24.85 12.83
C GLY A 26 0.04 23.92 12.85
N TRP A 27 0.29 22.65 12.54
CA TRP A 27 -0.61 21.59 12.97
C TRP A 27 -0.77 21.64 14.49
N PRO A 28 -1.98 21.44 15.03
CA PRO A 28 -2.17 21.36 16.47
C PRO A 28 -1.37 20.16 17.03
N PRO A 29 -0.83 20.28 18.25
CA PRO A 29 -0.13 19.19 18.91
C PRO A 29 -1.07 17.99 19.14
N ALA A 30 -0.50 16.78 19.03
CA ALA A 30 -1.17 15.49 19.10
C ALA A 30 -1.65 15.10 20.53
N SER A 31 -2.29 16.02 21.25
CA SER A 31 -2.81 15.79 22.61
C SER A 31 -4.32 15.96 22.78
N ASP A 32 -5.08 16.08 21.69
CA ASP A 32 -6.56 16.14 21.72
C ASP A 32 -7.22 14.86 21.19
N ALA A 33 -6.79 13.70 21.69
CA ALA A 33 -7.59 12.48 21.57
C ALA A 33 -8.95 12.58 22.31
N ALA A 34 -9.10 13.58 23.19
CA ALA A 34 -10.30 13.81 23.99
C ALA A 34 -11.46 14.45 23.21
N PHE A 35 -11.19 15.17 22.11
CA PHE A 35 -12.24 15.85 21.34
C PHE A 35 -13.01 14.91 20.40
N LEU A 36 -12.35 13.87 19.87
CA LEU A 36 -12.99 12.88 19.01
C LEU A 36 -13.81 11.84 19.80
N TRP A 37 -13.57 11.68 21.10
CA TRP A 37 -14.34 10.78 21.96
C TRP A 37 -15.65 11.37 22.51
N ARG A 38 -15.83 12.70 22.52
CA ARG A 38 -17.07 13.33 22.99
C ARG A 38 -18.26 13.17 22.02
N GLY A 39 -18.02 12.78 20.77
CA GLY A 39 -19.08 12.62 19.75
C GLY A 39 -19.71 11.23 19.64
N LEU A 40 -19.14 10.20 20.29
CA LEU A 40 -19.56 8.80 20.14
C LEU A 40 -20.16 8.17 21.40
N ALA A 41 -20.24 8.92 22.51
CA ALA A 41 -20.68 8.41 23.80
C ALA A 41 -22.08 8.92 24.19
N SER A 42 -23.11 8.62 23.39
CA SER A 42 -24.50 8.69 23.87
C SER A 42 -25.51 7.95 22.97
N SER A 43 -25.32 6.64 22.80
CA SER A 43 -26.47 5.75 22.62
C SER A 43 -26.51 4.77 23.78
N SER A 44 -26.93 5.28 24.94
CA SER A 44 -27.26 4.45 26.10
C SER A 44 -28.56 3.70 25.78
N PRO A 45 -28.58 2.37 25.70
CA PRO A 45 -29.83 1.65 25.53
C PRO A 45 -30.60 1.74 26.84
N SER A 46 -31.70 2.50 26.81
CA SER A 46 -32.64 2.65 27.93
C SER A 46 -33.15 1.28 28.37
N ALA A 47 -32.64 0.78 29.48
CA ALA A 47 -33.13 -0.42 30.15
C ALA A 47 -34.14 -0.02 31.23
N ALA A 48 -35.44 -0.07 30.90
CA ALA A 48 -36.51 -0.02 31.91
C ALA A 48 -37.77 -0.81 31.47
N GLY A 49 -37.85 -2.07 31.92
CA GLY A 49 -39.08 -2.75 32.36
C GLY A 49 -40.10 -3.31 31.34
N ARG A 50 -39.97 -4.61 30.95
CA ARG A 50 -41.14 -5.51 30.77
C ARG A 50 -40.73 -7.00 30.76
N GLU A 51 -41.04 -7.71 31.83
CA GLU A 51 -40.42 -8.97 32.31
C GLU A 51 -40.41 -10.19 31.36
N LYS A 52 -41.21 -10.19 30.28
CA LYS A 52 -41.19 -11.26 29.25
C LYS A 52 -40.79 -10.78 27.85
N SER A 53 -40.98 -9.50 27.56
CA SER A 53 -40.56 -8.87 26.29
C SER A 53 -39.07 -8.47 26.33
N SER A 54 -38.61 -8.01 27.50
CA SER A 54 -37.22 -7.58 27.75
C SER A 54 -36.20 -8.70 27.50
N ARG A 55 -36.52 -9.95 27.85
CA ARG A 55 -35.63 -11.10 27.59
C ARG A 55 -35.43 -11.37 26.10
N ARG A 56 -36.49 -11.20 25.29
CA ARG A 56 -36.39 -11.31 23.82
C ARG A 56 -35.56 -10.17 23.24
N THR A 57 -35.82 -8.94 23.68
CA THR A 57 -35.02 -7.77 23.29
C THR A 57 -33.55 -7.90 23.67
N LEU A 58 -33.24 -8.39 24.88
CA LEU A 58 -31.88 -8.67 25.32
C LEU A 58 -31.21 -9.75 24.45
N GLY A 59 -31.95 -10.81 24.10
CA GLY A 59 -31.48 -11.83 23.16
C GLY A 59 -31.16 -11.27 21.78
N TYR A 60 -32.00 -10.38 21.24
CA TYR A 60 -31.73 -9.69 19.98
C TYR A 60 -30.50 -8.78 20.07
N LEU A 61 -30.34 -8.02 21.15
CA LEU A 61 -29.18 -7.14 21.34
C LEU A 61 -27.87 -7.94 21.46
N LEU A 62 -27.87 -9.02 22.23
CA LEU A 62 -26.73 -9.94 22.32
C LEU A 62 -26.44 -10.61 20.96
N GLY A 63 -27.48 -11.02 20.24
CA GLY A 63 -27.34 -11.59 18.90
C GLY A 63 -26.70 -10.62 17.90
N VAL A 64 -27.13 -9.36 17.90
CA VAL A 64 -26.53 -8.31 17.05
C VAL A 64 -25.08 -8.04 17.46
N ALA A 65 -24.78 -7.95 18.75
CA ALA A 65 -23.42 -7.74 19.23
C ALA A 65 -22.47 -8.89 18.81
N VAL A 66 -22.89 -10.15 18.99
CA VAL A 66 -22.13 -11.32 18.56
C VAL A 66 -21.99 -11.35 17.03
N ALA A 67 -23.04 -11.01 16.29
CA ALA A 67 -22.98 -10.94 14.82
C ALA A 67 -22.00 -9.87 14.33
N MET A 68 -21.95 -8.70 14.96
CA MET A 68 -20.99 -7.62 14.61
C MET A 68 -19.54 -8.06 14.85
N VAL A 69 -19.26 -8.71 15.99
CA VAL A 69 -17.93 -9.25 16.30
C VAL A 69 -17.58 -10.40 15.34
N GLY A 70 -18.52 -11.31 15.09
CA GLY A 70 -18.36 -12.41 14.15
C GLY A 70 -18.08 -11.94 12.73
N ALA A 71 -18.81 -10.93 12.25
CA ALA A 71 -18.61 -10.34 10.92
C ALA A 71 -17.24 -9.66 10.82
N SER A 72 -16.80 -8.95 11.86
CA SER A 72 -15.48 -8.30 11.90
C SER A 72 -14.35 -9.31 11.82
N TYR A 73 -14.47 -10.43 12.54
CA TYR A 73 -13.49 -11.52 12.49
C TYR A 73 -13.55 -12.31 11.17
N ALA A 74 -14.75 -12.53 10.61
CA ALA A 74 -14.95 -13.27 9.37
C ALA A 74 -14.58 -12.48 8.10
N ALA A 75 -14.52 -11.14 8.16
CA ALA A 75 -14.21 -10.30 7.00
C ALA A 75 -12.85 -10.64 6.37
N VAL A 76 -11.81 -10.89 7.19
CA VAL A 76 -10.46 -11.20 6.71
C VAL A 76 -10.40 -12.53 5.93
N PRO A 77 -10.83 -13.69 6.47
CA PRO A 77 -10.81 -14.94 5.71
C PRO A 77 -11.76 -14.91 4.50
N LEU A 78 -12.89 -14.20 4.59
CA LEU A 78 -13.80 -14.04 3.44
C LEU A 78 -13.12 -13.25 2.30
N TYR A 79 -12.42 -12.15 2.62
CA TYR A 79 -11.65 -11.39 1.63
C TYR A 79 -10.54 -12.24 1.00
N ARG A 80 -9.82 -13.04 1.80
CA ARG A 80 -8.80 -13.96 1.28
C ARG A 80 -9.38 -14.98 0.31
N ARG A 81 -10.53 -15.57 0.63
CA ARG A 81 -11.23 -16.51 -0.28
C ARG A 81 -11.70 -15.82 -1.56
N PHE A 82 -12.18 -14.58 -1.46
CA PHE A 82 -12.53 -13.78 -2.62
C PHE A 82 -11.31 -13.51 -3.51
N CYS A 83 -10.20 -13.01 -2.96
CA CYS A 83 -8.94 -12.77 -3.70
C CYS A 83 -8.41 -14.05 -4.34
N GLN A 84 -8.48 -15.19 -3.65
CA GLN A 84 -8.09 -16.49 -4.19
C GLN A 84 -9.04 -17.00 -5.27
N ALA A 85 -10.29 -16.55 -5.34
CA ALA A 85 -11.26 -16.98 -6.36
C ALA A 85 -11.23 -16.09 -7.62
N THR A 86 -11.00 -14.80 -7.45
CA THR A 86 -11.01 -13.82 -8.54
C THR A 86 -9.60 -13.49 -9.05
N GLY A 87 -8.57 -13.76 -8.25
CA GLY A 87 -7.18 -13.45 -8.58
C GLY A 87 -6.81 -12.00 -8.34
N TYR A 88 -7.64 -11.26 -7.58
CA TYR A 88 -7.39 -9.87 -7.24
C TYR A 88 -6.06 -9.73 -6.48
N GLY A 89 -5.18 -8.83 -6.93
CA GLY A 89 -3.86 -8.59 -6.32
C GLY A 89 -2.70 -9.48 -6.82
N GLY A 90 -2.86 -10.14 -7.98
CA GLY A 90 -1.78 -10.97 -8.56
C GLY A 90 -1.74 -12.41 -8.02
N THR A 91 -2.71 -12.80 -7.19
CA THR A 91 -2.85 -14.18 -6.72
C THR A 91 -3.19 -15.10 -7.89
N VAL A 92 -2.22 -15.93 -8.29
CA VAL A 92 -2.43 -16.97 -9.31
C VAL A 92 -3.54 -17.92 -8.85
N GLN A 93 -4.52 -18.17 -9.73
CA GLN A 93 -5.59 -19.14 -9.50
C GLN A 93 -5.02 -20.56 -9.46
N ARG A 94 -4.48 -20.97 -8.30
CA ARG A 94 -4.05 -22.34 -7.98
C ARG A 94 -5.26 -23.23 -7.67
N ARG A 95 -6.35 -23.08 -8.42
CA ARG A 95 -7.54 -23.93 -8.25
C ARG A 95 -7.31 -25.37 -8.68
N GLU A 96 -6.22 -25.62 -9.39
CA GLU A 96 -5.83 -26.95 -9.87
C GLU A 96 -4.31 -27.02 -9.75
N SER A 97 -3.77 -28.18 -9.37
CA SER A 97 -2.32 -28.42 -9.43
C SER A 97 -1.85 -28.16 -10.85
N VAL A 98 -0.63 -27.64 -11.01
CA VAL A 98 -0.05 -27.36 -12.35
C VAL A 98 -0.18 -28.61 -13.24
N GLU A 99 0.05 -29.79 -12.65
CA GLU A 99 -0.15 -31.11 -13.25
C GLU A 99 -1.57 -31.37 -13.76
N GLU A 100 -2.61 -31.04 -12.99
CA GLU A 100 -3.99 -31.31 -13.37
C GLU A 100 -4.48 -30.38 -14.49
N LYS A 101 -4.01 -29.11 -14.52
CA LYS A 101 -4.25 -28.22 -15.67
C LYS A 101 -3.55 -28.71 -16.92
N ILE A 102 -2.27 -29.09 -16.83
CA ILE A 102 -1.52 -29.62 -17.98
C ILE A 102 -2.20 -30.89 -18.50
N SER A 103 -2.62 -31.79 -17.61
CA SER A 103 -3.31 -33.04 -17.97
C SER A 103 -4.68 -32.81 -18.59
N ARG A 104 -5.47 -31.85 -18.07
CA ARG A 104 -6.76 -31.47 -18.68
C ARG A 104 -6.60 -30.78 -20.02
N HIS A 105 -5.65 -29.84 -20.14
CA HIS A 105 -5.39 -29.14 -21.41
C HIS A 105 -4.79 -30.09 -22.46
N ALA A 106 -4.08 -31.13 -22.04
CA ALA A 106 -3.65 -32.22 -22.92
C ALA A 106 -4.80 -33.14 -23.35
N ARG A 107 -5.85 -33.31 -22.54
CA ARG A 107 -7.04 -34.11 -22.88
C ARG A 107 -8.07 -33.38 -23.75
N ASP A 108 -8.22 -32.07 -23.59
CA ASP A 108 -9.15 -31.26 -24.40
C ASP A 108 -8.59 -30.85 -25.78
N GLY A 109 -7.39 -31.29 -26.14
CA GLY A 109 -6.76 -30.93 -27.42
C GLY A 109 -6.42 -29.44 -27.54
N THR A 110 -6.53 -28.67 -26.44
CA THR A 110 -6.25 -27.24 -26.35
C THR A 110 -4.74 -27.02 -26.27
N THR A 111 -4.07 -27.26 -27.40
CA THR A 111 -2.76 -26.77 -27.82
C THR A 111 -1.84 -26.33 -26.67
N THR A 112 -1.12 -27.28 -26.09
CA THR A 112 0.08 -27.05 -25.23
C THR A 112 1.19 -26.26 -25.97
N SER A 113 1.00 -25.90 -27.24
CA SER A 113 1.97 -25.13 -28.03
C SER A 113 1.79 -23.61 -28.00
N ARG A 114 0.86 -23.05 -27.21
CA ARG A 114 0.71 -21.59 -27.17
C ARG A 114 1.98 -20.95 -26.59
N GLU A 115 2.65 -20.13 -27.38
CA GLU A 115 3.83 -19.38 -26.94
C GLU A 115 3.37 -18.28 -25.98
N ILE A 116 3.94 -18.25 -24.78
CA ILE A 116 3.68 -17.21 -23.78
C ILE A 116 4.82 -16.20 -23.86
N ILE A 117 4.43 -14.93 -24.00
CA ILE A 117 5.36 -13.82 -23.99
C ILE A 117 5.43 -13.28 -22.56
N VAL A 118 6.60 -13.41 -21.93
CA VAL A 118 6.88 -12.84 -20.60
C VAL A 118 7.63 -11.53 -20.78
N GLN A 119 7.03 -10.43 -20.33
CA GLN A 119 7.66 -9.11 -20.32
C GLN A 119 8.24 -8.81 -18.95
N PHE A 120 9.50 -8.39 -18.92
CA PHE A 120 10.23 -8.04 -17.71
C PHE A 120 10.28 -6.52 -17.55
N ASN A 121 9.76 -6.05 -16.42
CA ASN A 121 9.85 -4.65 -16.01
C ASN A 121 10.80 -4.51 -14.80
N ALA A 122 11.51 -3.39 -14.75
CA ALA A 122 12.43 -3.04 -13.69
C ALA A 122 12.24 -1.55 -13.34
N ASP A 123 11.66 -1.30 -12.16
CA ASP A 123 11.45 0.03 -11.64
C ASP A 123 12.27 0.21 -10.35
N VAL A 124 12.79 1.42 -10.15
CA VAL A 124 13.51 1.81 -8.92
C VAL A 124 12.71 2.89 -8.19
N ALA A 125 12.83 2.95 -6.87
CA ALA A 125 12.16 3.97 -6.08
C ALA A 125 12.68 5.38 -6.38
N ASP A 126 11.79 6.38 -6.32
CA ASP A 126 12.14 7.78 -6.51
C ASP A 126 13.23 8.21 -5.51
N GLY A 127 14.36 8.69 -6.03
CA GLY A 127 15.50 9.12 -5.23
C GLY A 127 16.53 8.03 -4.90
N MET A 128 16.31 6.77 -5.30
CA MET A 128 17.35 5.74 -5.23
C MET A 128 18.27 5.86 -6.46
N PRO A 129 19.57 6.17 -6.29
CA PRO A 129 20.50 6.38 -7.40
C PRO A 129 21.02 5.04 -7.96
N TRP A 130 20.12 4.08 -8.17
CA TRP A 130 20.43 2.79 -8.77
C TRP A 130 19.94 2.74 -10.20
N LYS A 131 20.75 2.18 -11.09
CA LYS A 131 20.32 1.80 -12.44
C LYS A 131 20.04 0.30 -12.43
N PHE A 132 18.77 -0.06 -12.47
CA PHE A 132 18.31 -1.44 -12.51
C PHE A 132 17.56 -1.67 -13.83
N ILE A 133 18.09 -2.53 -14.69
CA ILE A 133 17.57 -2.73 -16.05
C ILE A 133 17.56 -4.24 -16.36
N PRO A 134 16.49 -4.76 -16.98
CA PRO A 134 16.48 -6.14 -17.47
C PRO A 134 17.42 -6.25 -18.67
N THR A 135 18.28 -7.27 -18.69
CA THR A 135 19.13 -7.55 -19.85
C THR A 135 18.29 -7.93 -21.07
N GLN A 136 17.13 -8.56 -20.85
CA GLN A 136 16.17 -8.97 -21.87
C GLN A 136 14.78 -8.50 -21.45
N ARG A 137 14.12 -7.67 -22.27
CA ARG A 137 12.80 -7.10 -21.94
C ARG A 137 11.65 -8.07 -22.18
N GLU A 138 11.85 -9.02 -23.10
CA GLU A 138 10.85 -9.99 -23.50
C GLU A 138 11.51 -11.36 -23.67
N VAL A 139 10.89 -12.40 -23.15
CA VAL A 139 11.27 -13.79 -23.41
C VAL A 139 10.02 -14.57 -23.77
N ARG A 140 10.13 -15.40 -24.81
CA ARG A 140 9.07 -16.28 -25.28
C ARG A 140 9.31 -17.69 -24.78
N VAL A 141 8.31 -18.26 -24.12
CA VAL A 141 8.42 -19.58 -23.50
C VAL A 141 7.17 -20.40 -23.77
N LYS A 142 7.34 -21.71 -23.87
CA LYS A 142 6.19 -22.62 -23.88
C LYS A 142 5.82 -23.03 -22.45
N PRO A 143 4.54 -23.33 -22.18
CA PRO A 143 4.14 -23.90 -20.89
C PRO A 143 4.97 -25.16 -20.56
N GLY A 144 5.61 -25.17 -19.39
CA GLY A 144 6.49 -26.27 -18.95
C GLY A 144 7.99 -26.04 -19.25
N GLU A 145 8.34 -25.01 -20.02
CA GLU A 145 9.72 -24.61 -20.26
C GLU A 145 10.24 -23.73 -19.11
N SER A 146 11.48 -23.96 -18.69
CA SER A 146 12.16 -23.10 -17.71
C SER A 146 13.05 -22.11 -18.44
N ALA A 147 12.86 -20.82 -18.18
CA ALA A 147 13.70 -19.75 -18.73
C ALA A 147 14.33 -18.92 -17.61
N LEU A 148 15.56 -18.45 -17.85
CA LEU A 148 16.29 -17.58 -16.94
C LEU A 148 16.17 -16.13 -17.37
N ALA A 149 15.97 -15.23 -16.40
CA ALA A 149 15.93 -13.79 -16.64
C ALA A 149 17.14 -13.13 -15.98
N PHE A 150 17.89 -12.34 -16.75
CA PHE A 150 19.07 -11.62 -16.27
C PHE A 150 18.77 -10.13 -16.09
N TYR A 151 19.31 -9.56 -15.01
CA TYR A 151 19.19 -8.14 -14.69
C TYR A 151 20.56 -7.56 -14.38
N THR A 152 20.75 -6.29 -14.72
CA THR A 152 21.94 -5.51 -14.37
C THR A 152 21.56 -4.45 -13.35
N ALA A 153 22.28 -4.44 -12.22
CA ALA A 153 22.15 -3.45 -11.15
C ALA A 153 23.46 -2.69 -10.98
N GLU A 154 23.41 -1.36 -11.09
CA GLU A 154 24.56 -0.48 -10.93
C GLU A 154 24.22 0.60 -9.89
N ASN A 155 25.04 0.68 -8.83
CA ASN A 155 24.91 1.75 -7.84
C ASN A 155 25.68 2.99 -8.31
N ARG A 156 24.99 4.11 -8.49
CA ARG A 156 25.56 5.39 -8.93
C ARG A 156 25.83 6.37 -7.79
N SER A 157 25.66 5.97 -6.53
CA SER A 157 26.05 6.80 -5.39
C SER A 157 27.51 6.60 -4.98
N SER A 158 28.03 7.58 -4.24
CA SER A 158 29.34 7.52 -3.59
C SER A 158 29.37 6.67 -2.32
N ALA A 159 28.20 6.34 -1.75
CA ALA A 159 28.06 5.53 -0.55
C ALA A 159 27.43 4.15 -0.87
N PRO A 160 27.72 3.11 -0.08
CA PRO A 160 27.00 1.83 -0.18
C PRO A 160 25.53 2.03 0.21
N ILE A 161 24.63 1.47 -0.59
CA ILE A 161 23.18 1.49 -0.36
C ILE A 161 22.73 0.04 -0.23
N THR A 162 21.81 -0.23 0.68
CA THR A 162 21.12 -1.53 0.80
C THR A 162 19.67 -1.34 0.37
N GLY A 163 19.23 -2.15 -0.58
CA GLY A 163 17.86 -2.13 -1.10
C GLY A 163 17.25 -3.53 -1.06
N VAL A 164 15.92 -3.58 -0.97
CA VAL A 164 15.15 -4.83 -1.09
C VAL A 164 14.35 -4.76 -2.38
N SER A 165 14.52 -5.78 -3.23
CA SER A 165 13.74 -5.92 -4.47
C SER A 165 12.53 -6.80 -4.22
N THR A 166 11.34 -6.26 -4.46
CA THR A 166 10.08 -7.02 -4.44
C THR A 166 9.64 -7.29 -5.87
N TYR A 167 9.14 -8.49 -6.15
CA TYR A 167 8.62 -8.86 -7.47
C TYR A 167 7.09 -9.02 -7.44
N ASN A 168 6.46 -8.72 -8.57
CA ASN A 168 5.05 -9.02 -8.81
C ASN A 168 4.89 -9.64 -10.19
N VAL A 169 3.87 -10.50 -10.35
CA VAL A 169 3.51 -11.12 -11.62
C VAL A 169 2.06 -10.77 -11.93
N ALA A 170 1.84 -10.02 -13.01
CA ALA A 170 0.52 -9.61 -13.45
C ALA A 170 0.24 -10.15 -14.85
N PRO A 171 -0.76 -11.05 -15.02
CA PRO A 171 -1.21 -11.46 -16.33
C PRO A 171 -1.81 -10.27 -17.08
N MET A 172 -1.41 -10.07 -18.34
CA MET A 172 -2.08 -9.09 -19.19
C MET A 172 -3.51 -9.56 -19.47
N LYS A 173 -4.48 -8.68 -19.22
CA LYS A 173 -5.86 -8.91 -19.61
C LYS A 173 -5.99 -8.53 -21.08
N VAL A 174 -6.16 -9.53 -21.93
CA VAL A 174 -6.58 -9.37 -23.32
C VAL A 174 -8.09 -9.21 -23.40
#